data_AF-A0A379AGY8-F1
#
_entry.id   AF-A0A379AGY8-F1
#
_cell.length_a   1.000
_cell.length_b   1.000
_cell.length_c   1.000
_cell.angle_alpha   90.00
_cell.angle_beta   90.00
_cell.angle_gamma   90.00
#
_symmetry.space_group_name_H-M   'P 1'
#
loop_
_entity.id
_entity.type
_entity.pdbx_description
1 polymer ?
#
loop_
_entity_poly.entity_id
_entity_poly.type
_entity_poly.pdbx_seq_one_letter_code
_entity_poly.pdbx_strand_id
1 'polypeptide(L)'
;MKFSELWLREWVNPALDSAALSEQITMAGLEVDGVDPVAGAFHGVVVGEVVECGQHPNADKLRVTKINVGGDRLLDIVCGAPNCRQGLKVAGRHRRRRAAR
;
A
#
# COMPACT_ATOMS: atom_id res chain seq x y z
N MET A 1 10.53 -22.40 2.60
CA MET A 1 9.13 -22.15 2.16
C MET A 1 8.70 -20.78 2.69
N LYS A 2 7.87 -20.00 1.98
CA LYS A 2 7.38 -18.69 2.47
C LYS A 2 5.85 -18.67 2.50
N PHE A 3 5.27 -18.09 3.55
CA PHE A 3 3.83 -17.91 3.69
C PHE A 3 3.52 -16.66 4.53
N SER A 4 2.29 -16.17 4.44
CA SER A 4 1.81 -15.07 5.28
C SER A 4 1.38 -15.59 6.64
N GLU A 5 1.89 -14.98 7.71
CA GLU A 5 1.46 -15.31 9.08
C GLU A 5 -0.04 -15.08 9.27
N LEU A 6 -0.57 -13.97 8.73
CA LEU A 6 -2.01 -13.67 8.82
C LEU A 6 -2.85 -14.75 8.14
N TRP A 7 -2.39 -15.27 7.00
CA TRP A 7 -3.08 -16.37 6.31
C TRP A 7 -3.06 -17.65 7.14
N LEU A 8 -1.92 -18.00 7.77
CA LEU A 8 -1.85 -19.17 8.67
C LEU A 8 -2.83 -19.02 9.85
N ARG A 9 -2.95 -17.81 10.40
CA ARG A 9 -3.85 -17.50 11.52
C ARG A 9 -5.34 -17.62 11.16
N GLU A 10 -5.72 -17.57 9.89
CA GLU A 10 -7.11 -17.88 9.47
C GLU A 10 -7.48 -19.35 9.74
N TRP A 11 -6.49 -20.25 9.74
CA TRP A 11 -6.70 -21.67 10.00
C TRP A 11 -6.52 -22.03 11.48
N VAL A 12 -5.49 -21.44 12.12
CA VAL A 12 -5.19 -21.66 13.53
C VAL A 12 -4.55 -20.41 14.13
N ASN A 13 -5.24 -19.76 15.07
CA ASN A 13 -4.81 -18.50 15.68
C ASN A 13 -4.51 -18.66 17.17
N PRO A 14 -3.33 -19.19 17.56
CA PRO A 14 -2.95 -19.25 18.95
C PRO A 14 -2.73 -17.84 19.50
N ALA A 15 -2.96 -17.66 20.80
CA ALA A 15 -2.71 -16.39 21.52
C ALA A 15 -1.22 -16.17 21.77
N LEU A 16 -0.43 -16.20 20.69
CA LEU A 16 1.02 -16.01 20.64
C LEU A 16 1.33 -14.84 19.72
N ASP A 17 2.40 -14.11 20.03
CA ASP A 17 2.98 -13.16 19.09
C ASP A 17 3.74 -13.88 17.96
N SER A 18 4.20 -13.12 16.96
CA SER A 18 4.90 -13.66 15.78
C SER A 18 6.22 -14.36 16.14
N ALA A 19 6.93 -13.88 17.18
CA ALA A 19 8.20 -14.46 17.59
C ALA A 19 8.00 -15.83 18.23
N ALA A 20 7.09 -15.93 19.21
CA ALA A 20 6.74 -17.19 19.86
C ALA A 20 6.15 -18.20 18.85
N LEU A 21 5.37 -17.74 17.87
CA LEU A 21 4.86 -18.60 16.81
C LEU A 21 6.00 -19.18 15.94
N SER A 22 6.99 -18.36 15.57
CA SER A 22 8.14 -18.82 14.77
C SER A 22 9.01 -19.85 15.52
N GLU A 23 9.23 -19.65 16.82
CA GLU A 23 9.91 -20.61 17.69
C GLU A 23 9.12 -21.93 17.77
N GLN A 24 7.79 -21.86 17.94
CA GLN A 24 6.96 -23.06 18.00
C GLN A 24 7.00 -23.87 16.70
N ILE A 25 6.99 -23.20 15.54
CA ILE A 25 7.10 -23.84 14.23
C ILE A 25 8.48 -24.53 14.10
N THR A 26 9.54 -23.86 14.53
CA THR A 26 10.90 -24.43 14.57
C THR A 26 10.97 -25.65 15.48
N MET A 27 10.39 -25.58 16.69
CA MET A 27 10.32 -26.70 17.63
C MET A 27 9.47 -27.87 17.14
N ALA A 28 8.50 -27.62 16.24
CA ALA A 28 7.74 -28.67 15.55
C ALA A 28 8.54 -29.38 14.45
N GLY A 29 9.81 -29.01 14.24
CA GLY A 29 10.71 -29.59 13.22
C GLY A 29 10.67 -28.86 11.88
N LEU A 30 10.02 -27.71 11.80
CA LEU A 30 9.95 -26.86 10.61
C LEU A 30 10.81 -25.62 10.84
N GLU A 31 12.10 -25.70 10.53
CA GLU A 31 13.04 -24.60 10.75
C GLU A 31 12.59 -23.29 10.06
N VAL A 32 12.62 -22.18 10.80
CA VAL A 32 12.26 -20.85 10.30
C VAL A 32 13.54 -20.06 10.00
N ASP A 33 13.85 -19.90 8.72
CA ASP A 33 15.04 -19.16 8.26
C ASP A 33 14.97 -17.66 8.53
N GLY A 34 13.77 -17.08 8.61
CA GLY A 34 13.59 -15.65 8.81
C GLY A 34 12.13 -15.20 8.80
N VAL A 35 11.90 -14.03 9.41
CA VAL A 35 10.59 -13.37 9.48
C VAL A 35 10.75 -11.95 8.94
N ASP A 36 10.18 -11.70 7.77
CA ASP A 36 10.25 -10.40 7.10
C ASP A 36 8.88 -9.70 7.13
N PRO A 37 8.82 -8.39 7.40
CA PRO A 37 7.57 -7.64 7.26
C PRO A 37 7.12 -7.62 5.79
N VAL A 38 5.82 -7.75 5.56
CA VAL A 38 5.23 -7.78 4.20
C VAL A 38 5.44 -6.47 3.45
N ALA A 39 5.56 -5.35 4.18
CA ALA A 39 5.79 -4.03 3.62
C ALA A 39 6.69 -3.18 4.54
N GLY A 40 7.33 -2.15 3.99
CA GLY A 40 8.07 -1.17 4.78
C GLY A 40 7.15 -0.32 5.66
N ALA A 41 7.71 0.36 6.66
CA ALA A 41 6.96 1.26 7.53
C ALA A 41 6.60 2.57 6.80
N PHE A 42 5.31 2.87 6.69
CA PHE A 42 4.80 4.14 6.16
C PHE A 42 3.47 4.51 6.82
N HIS A 43 3.12 5.80 6.75
CA HIS A 43 1.85 6.33 7.28
C HIS A 43 1.23 7.36 6.33
N GLY A 44 -0.09 7.50 6.41
CA GLY A 44 -0.86 8.49 5.64
C GLY A 44 -1.03 8.14 4.14
N VAL A 45 -0.84 6.88 3.77
CA VAL A 45 -1.26 6.35 2.47
C VAL A 45 -2.72 5.92 2.58
N VAL A 46 -3.57 6.39 1.68
CA VAL A 46 -5.00 6.06 1.65
C VAL A 46 -5.38 5.54 0.27
N VAL A 47 -6.49 4.80 0.20
CA VAL A 47 -7.08 4.38 -1.06
C VAL A 47 -7.83 5.58 -1.66
N GLY A 48 -7.61 5.83 -2.95
CA GLY A 48 -8.36 6.80 -3.73
C GLY A 48 -8.77 6.26 -5.09
N GLU A 49 -9.66 6.97 -5.76
CA GLU A 49 -10.17 6.63 -7.08
C GLU A 49 -9.86 7.74 -8.08
N VAL A 50 -9.33 7.38 -9.24
CA VAL A 50 -9.05 8.32 -10.33
C VAL A 50 -10.37 8.70 -11.02
N VAL A 51 -10.88 9.89 -10.71
CA VAL A 51 -12.13 10.42 -11.28
C VAL A 51 -11.91 10.95 -12.70
N GLU A 52 -10.77 11.61 -12.92
CA GLU A 52 -10.38 12.15 -14.24
C GLU A 52 -8.90 11.86 -14.50
N CYS A 53 -8.56 11.59 -15.76
CA CYS A 53 -7.19 11.33 -16.21
C CYS A 53 -6.97 11.98 -17.58
N GLY A 54 -6.16 13.03 -17.62
CA GLY A 54 -5.82 13.76 -18.85
C GLY A 54 -4.32 13.74 -19.14
N GLN A 55 -3.93 13.96 -20.39
CA GLN A 55 -2.54 14.12 -20.79
C GLN A 55 -1.95 15.40 -20.16
N HIS A 56 -0.71 15.33 -19.65
CA HIS A 56 -0.05 16.52 -19.13
C HIS A 56 0.33 17.46 -20.29
N PRO A 57 0.00 18.77 -20.21
CA PRO A 57 0.16 19.70 -21.34
C PRO A 57 1.62 19.91 -21.75
N ASN A 58 2.56 19.78 -20.79
CA ASN A 58 3.98 20.02 -20.99
C ASN A 58 4.85 18.75 -20.88
N ALA A 59 4.25 17.55 -20.89
CA ALA A 59 5.01 16.31 -20.76
C ALA A 59 4.29 15.10 -21.37
N ASP A 60 4.91 14.49 -22.38
CA ASP A 60 4.30 13.39 -23.15
C ASP A 60 4.10 12.11 -22.33
N LYS A 61 4.92 11.88 -21.30
CA LYS A 61 4.89 10.67 -20.47
C LYS A 61 4.13 10.85 -19.15
N LEU A 62 3.57 12.02 -18.89
CA LEU A 62 2.88 12.32 -17.64
C LEU A 62 1.39 12.52 -17.88
N ARG A 63 0.60 12.15 -16.87
CA ARG A 63 -0.85 12.37 -16.84
C ARG A 63 -1.19 13.24 -15.64
N VAL A 64 -2.13 14.16 -15.83
CA VAL A 64 -2.74 14.92 -14.74
C VAL A 64 -4.03 14.21 -14.36
N THR A 65 -4.15 13.84 -13.09
CA THR A 65 -5.30 13.09 -12.58
C THR A 65 -5.99 13.84 -11.46
N LYS A 66 -7.33 13.75 -11.43
CA LYS A 66 -8.12 14.13 -10.26
C LYS A 66 -8.48 12.87 -9.49
N ILE A 67 -8.02 12.78 -8.25
CA ILE A 67 -8.20 11.60 -7.41
C ILE A 67 -9.11 11.94 -6.24
N ASN A 68 -10.17 11.15 -6.06
CA ASN A 68 -11.03 11.19 -4.88
C ASN A 68 -10.44 10.28 -3.80
N VAL A 69 -10.13 10.84 -2.63
CA VAL A 69 -9.64 10.08 -1.45
C VAL A 69 -10.64 10.11 -0.28
N GLY A 70 -11.91 10.45 -0.56
CA GLY A 70 -12.97 10.57 0.45
C GLY A 70 -12.91 11.86 1.29
N GLY A 71 -12.13 12.85 0.87
CA GLY A 71 -12.12 14.19 1.49
C GLY A 71 -13.04 15.18 0.77
N ASP A 72 -13.06 16.43 1.24
CA ASP A 72 -13.97 17.47 0.74
C ASP A 72 -13.74 17.89 -0.72
N ARG A 73 -12.55 17.61 -1.27
CA ARG A 73 -12.18 17.97 -2.64
C ARG A 73 -11.37 16.89 -3.33
N LEU A 74 -11.51 16.84 -4.65
CA LEU A 74 -10.62 16.05 -5.52
C LEU A 74 -9.19 16.60 -5.43
N LEU A 75 -8.22 15.69 -5.44
CA LEU A 75 -6.81 16.01 -5.40
C LEU A 75 -6.22 15.97 -6.81
N ASP A 76 -5.54 17.03 -7.21
CA ASP A 76 -4.76 17.04 -8.45
C ASP A 76 -3.41 16.34 -8.22
N ILE A 77 -3.19 15.23 -8.91
CA ILE A 77 -1.97 14.41 -8.81
C ILE A 77 -1.42 14.15 -10.20
N VAL A 78 -0.12 14.41 -10.38
CA VAL A 78 0.60 14.04 -11.60
C VAL A 78 1.11 12.61 -11.46
N CYS A 79 0.77 11.75 -12.41
CA CYS A 79 1.20 10.36 -12.45
C CYS A 79 1.93 10.05 -13.76
N GLY A 80 3.09 9.38 -13.67
CA GLY A 80 3.85 8.91 -14.83
C GLY A 80 3.68 7.42 -15.11
N ALA A 81 2.84 6.71 -14.34
CA ALA A 81 2.65 5.28 -14.51
C ALA A 81 1.82 5.00 -15.78
N PRO A 82 2.28 4.12 -16.70
CA PRO A 82 1.63 3.89 -17.99
C PRO A 82 0.23 3.25 -17.85
N ASN A 83 -0.05 2.59 -16.72
CA ASN A 83 -1.33 1.98 -16.40
C ASN A 83 -2.34 2.95 -15.74
N CYS A 84 -1.94 4.20 -15.45
CA CYS A 84 -2.81 5.18 -14.79
C CYS A 84 -3.96 5.60 -15.71
N ARG A 85 -5.21 5.34 -15.32
CA ARG A 85 -6.41 5.59 -16.14
C ARG A 85 -7.60 5.98 -15.27
N GLN A 86 -8.61 6.58 -15.88
CA GLN A 86 -9.89 6.88 -15.22
C GLN A 86 -10.56 5.61 -14.66
N GLY A 87 -11.20 5.71 -13.51
CA GLY A 87 -11.87 4.62 -12.79
C GLY A 87 -10.94 3.68 -12.01
N LEU A 88 -9.64 3.97 -11.95
CA LEU A 88 -8.68 3.13 -11.24
C LEU A 88 -8.67 3.44 -9.73
N LYS A 89 -8.83 2.41 -8.90
CA LYS A 89 -8.56 2.51 -7.46
C LYS A 89 -7.06 2.37 -7.21
N VAL A 90 -6.48 3.34 -6.51
CA VAL A 90 -5.03 3.47 -6.31
C VAL A 90 -4.71 3.80 -4.86
N ALA A 91 -3.52 3.43 -4.41
CA ALA A 91 -2.97 3.89 -3.14
C ALA A 91 -2.22 5.21 -3.36
N GLY A 92 -2.63 6.27 -2.66
CA GLY A 92 -2.04 7.60 -2.80
C GLY A 92 -1.70 8.21 -1.44
N ARG A 93 -0.60 8.97 -1.39
CA ARG A 93 -0.26 9.79 -0.22
C ARG A 93 -0.38 11.25 -0.60
N HIS A 94 -1.36 11.94 -0.04
CA HIS A 94 -1.42 13.40 -0.14
C HIS A 94 -0.35 14.01 0.77
N ARG A 95 0.69 14.62 0.19
CA ARG A 95 1.50 15.57 0.96
C ARG A 95 0.61 16.79 1.22
N ARG A 96 0.11 16.94 2.45
CA ARG A 96 -0.34 18.25 2.92
C ARG A 96 0.81 19.21 2.60
N ARG A 97 0.60 20.18 1.71
CA ARG A 97 1.58 21.25 1.48
C ARG A 97 1.93 21.75 2.87
N ARG A 98 3.19 21.57 3.31
CA ARG A 98 3.72 22.42 4.39
C ARG A 98 3.46 23.83 3.87
N ALA A 99 2.63 24.60 4.59
CA ALA A 99 2.57 26.02 4.35
C ALA A 99 4.02 26.49 4.33
N ALA A 100 4.45 27.03 3.19
CA ALA A 100 5.78 27.57 3.03
C ALA A 100 5.97 28.59 4.16
N ARG A 101 6.95 28.31 5.03
CA ARG A 101 7.64 29.34 5.80
C ARG A 101 8.81 29.81 4.96
#